data_AF-A0A446ZLF6-F1
#
_entry.id   AF-A0A446ZLF6-F1
#
_cell.length_a   1.000
_cell.length_b   1.000
_cell.length_c   1.000
_cell.angle_alpha   90.00
_cell.angle_beta   90.00
_cell.angle_gamma   90.00
#
_symmetry.space_group_name_H-M   'P 1'
#
loop_
_entity.id
_entity.type
_entity.pdbx_description
1 polymer ?
#
loop_
_entity_poly.entity_id
_entity_poly.type
_entity_poly.pdbx_seq_one_letter_code
_entity_poly.pdbx_strand_id
1 'polypeptide(L)'
;MRITLCAFTSVDFEEGIEVYCSAFSNEPWNEQFDDLEPVRKYFERYFQYSCSFGFCAKCENQLIGVGMGHIHPTIQGVRYYLDDFFIHPQYQGKGIGSKLLKYIEEKCRENNIETIVLHTLRESISEDFYKKQGFKTRSKLISLAKRL
;
A
#
# COMPACT_ATOMS: atom_id res chain seq x y z
N MET A 1 -2.59 6.48 -21.98
CA MET A 1 -2.10 6.78 -20.62
C MET A 1 -0.83 5.96 -20.35
N ARG A 2 0.33 6.63 -20.29
CA ARG A 2 1.62 5.97 -20.01
C ARG A 2 1.82 5.93 -18.49
N ILE A 3 2.06 4.74 -17.95
CA ILE A 3 2.30 4.53 -16.52
C ILE A 3 3.76 4.15 -16.32
N THR A 4 4.41 4.83 -15.38
CA THR A 4 5.76 4.52 -14.91
C THR A 4 5.66 4.00 -13.47
N LEU A 5 6.44 2.96 -13.15
CA LEU A 5 6.52 2.39 -11.81
C LEU A 5 7.94 2.59 -11.30
N CYS A 6 8.10 3.13 -10.08
CA CYS A 6 9.41 3.38 -9.49
C CYS A 6 9.36 3.29 -7.97
N ALA A 7 10.52 3.39 -7.32
CA ALA A 7 10.59 3.50 -5.87
C ALA A 7 9.81 4.74 -5.40
N PHE A 8 9.17 4.63 -4.24
CA PHE A 8 8.55 5.74 -3.53
C PHE A 8 9.51 6.19 -2.44
N THR A 9 9.90 7.47 -2.46
CA THR A 9 10.93 8.03 -1.59
C THR A 9 10.46 9.33 -0.95
N SER A 10 11.27 9.91 -0.06
CA SER A 10 10.91 11.14 0.65
C SER A 10 10.60 12.33 -0.26
N VAL A 11 11.13 12.38 -1.49
CA VAL A 11 10.81 13.44 -2.46
C VAL A 11 9.37 13.33 -2.99
N ASP A 12 8.74 12.17 -2.84
CA ASP A 12 7.39 11.88 -3.33
C ASP A 12 6.33 12.04 -2.22
N PHE A 13 6.71 12.35 -0.98
CA PHE A 13 5.80 12.27 0.17
C PHE A 13 4.61 13.22 0.08
N GLU A 14 4.79 14.49 -0.28
CA GLU A 14 3.67 15.42 -0.36
C GLU A 14 2.64 14.97 -1.40
N GLU A 15 3.07 14.57 -2.60
CA GLU A 15 2.16 13.99 -3.60
C GLU A 15 1.52 12.68 -3.10
N GLY A 16 2.28 11.84 -2.40
CA GLY A 16 1.79 10.60 -1.79
C GLY A 16 0.69 10.84 -0.76
N ILE A 17 0.85 11.87 0.08
CA ILE A 17 -0.12 12.29 1.10
C ILE A 17 -1.42 12.78 0.45
N GLU A 18 -1.32 13.60 -0.60
CA GLU A 18 -2.50 14.07 -1.35
C GLU A 18 -3.30 12.90 -1.93
N VAL A 19 -2.60 11.93 -2.52
CA VAL A 19 -3.24 10.74 -3.09
C VAL A 19 -3.78 9.81 -2.00
N TYR A 20 -3.09 9.68 -0.88
CA TYR A 20 -3.56 8.94 0.30
C TYR A 20 -4.89 9.52 0.79
N CYS A 21 -4.93 10.82 1.10
CA CYS A 21 -6.14 11.46 1.60
C CYS A 21 -7.29 11.33 0.59
N SER A 22 -7.01 11.55 -0.69
CA SER A 22 -8.01 11.39 -1.76
C SER A 22 -8.57 9.97 -1.83
N ALA A 23 -7.73 8.95 -1.67
CA ALA A 23 -8.17 7.55 -1.75
C ALA A 23 -8.92 7.10 -0.50
N PHE A 24 -8.40 7.40 0.70
CA PHE A 24 -8.95 6.93 1.97
C PHE A 24 -10.17 7.72 2.45
N SER A 25 -10.41 8.93 1.94
CA SER A 25 -11.68 9.63 2.17
C SER A 25 -12.89 9.05 1.42
N ASN A 26 -12.69 8.04 0.59
CA ASN A 26 -13.76 7.33 -0.11
C ASN A 26 -14.03 5.95 0.52
N GLU A 27 -15.16 5.35 0.14
CA GLU A 27 -15.47 3.96 0.46
C GLU A 27 -14.31 3.02 0.06
N PRO A 28 -13.98 2.00 0.87
CA PRO A 28 -14.69 1.58 2.09
C PRO A 28 -14.20 2.22 3.40
N TRP A 29 -13.20 3.10 3.33
CA TRP A 29 -12.49 3.58 4.51
C TRP A 29 -13.15 4.82 5.14
N ASN A 30 -13.61 5.75 4.30
CA ASN A 30 -14.29 6.98 4.72
C ASN A 30 -13.53 7.77 5.82
N GLU A 31 -12.20 7.80 5.74
CA GLU A 31 -11.35 8.53 6.68
C GLU A 31 -11.51 10.04 6.50
N GLN A 32 -11.45 10.77 7.62
CA GLN A 32 -11.54 12.23 7.63
C GLN A 32 -10.19 12.85 7.95
N PHE A 33 -9.79 13.84 7.15
CA PHE A 33 -8.52 14.54 7.25
C PHE A 33 -8.78 16.05 7.40
N ASP A 34 -8.93 16.51 8.64
CA ASP A 34 -9.08 17.94 8.94
C ASP A 34 -7.74 18.68 8.92
N ASP A 35 -6.66 17.96 9.23
CA ASP A 35 -5.28 18.43 9.25
C ASP A 35 -4.38 17.38 8.59
N LEU A 36 -3.45 17.83 7.74
CA LEU A 36 -2.49 16.97 7.05
C LEU A 36 -1.23 16.68 7.87
N GLU A 37 -0.95 17.46 8.93
CA GLU A 37 0.21 17.27 9.79
C GLU A 37 0.32 15.86 10.40
N PRO A 38 -0.75 15.23 10.92
CA PRO A 38 -0.69 13.85 11.41
C PRO A 38 -0.31 12.84 10.31
N VAL A 39 -0.81 13.04 9.08
CA VAL A 39 -0.52 12.17 7.93
C VAL A 39 0.93 12.35 7.49
N ARG A 40 1.43 13.60 7.45
CA ARG A 40 2.84 13.90 7.17
C ARG A 40 3.76 13.23 8.18
N LYS A 41 3.48 13.38 9.47
CA LYS A 41 4.24 12.72 10.56
C LYS A 41 4.18 11.20 10.46
N TYR A 42 3.06 10.63 10.01
CA TYR A 42 2.94 9.20 9.76
C TYR A 42 3.92 8.76 8.67
N PHE A 43 3.92 9.40 7.49
CA PHE A 43 4.85 9.08 6.39
C PHE A 43 6.32 9.25 6.81
N GLU A 44 6.66 10.37 7.43
CA GLU A 44 8.02 10.63 7.92
C GLU A 44 8.50 9.54 8.88
N ARG A 45 7.68 9.16 9.87
CA ARG A 45 8.02 8.11 10.83
C ARG A 45 8.08 6.74 10.17
N TYR A 46 7.15 6.44 9.27
CA TYR A 46 7.06 5.14 8.60
C TYR A 46 8.36 4.82 7.84
N PHE A 47 8.92 5.80 7.14
CA PHE A 47 10.13 5.63 6.35
C PHE A 47 11.44 5.89 7.13
N GLN A 48 11.37 6.26 8.41
CA GLN A 48 12.55 6.23 9.30
C GLN A 48 12.94 4.79 9.69
N TYR A 49 12.02 3.84 9.63
CA TYR A 49 12.32 2.44 9.90
C TYR A 49 13.11 1.83 8.74
N SER A 50 14.26 1.24 9.03
CA SER A 50 15.17 0.65 8.03
C SER A 50 14.59 -0.50 7.22
N CYS A 51 13.49 -1.11 7.69
CA CYS A 51 12.80 -2.20 7.00
C CYS A 51 11.65 -1.71 6.11
N SER A 52 11.32 -0.42 6.11
CA SER A 52 10.21 0.14 5.34
C SER A 52 10.65 0.53 3.93
N PHE A 53 9.85 0.15 2.93
CA PHE A 53 10.03 0.60 1.55
C PHE A 53 8.71 0.53 0.79
N GLY A 54 8.62 1.28 -0.30
CA GLY A 54 7.43 1.33 -1.12
C GLY A 54 7.73 1.66 -2.57
N PHE A 55 6.69 1.58 -3.39
CA PHE A 55 6.73 1.87 -4.80
C PHE A 55 5.51 2.70 -5.18
N CYS A 56 5.66 3.52 -6.22
CA CYS A 56 4.58 4.35 -6.72
C CYS A 56 4.34 4.14 -8.20
N ALA A 57 3.12 4.49 -8.63
CA ALA A 57 2.74 4.61 -10.02
C ALA A 57 2.60 6.09 -10.38
N LYS A 58 3.24 6.49 -11.48
CA LYS A 58 3.15 7.84 -12.03
C LYS A 58 2.52 7.83 -13.42
N CYS A 59 1.64 8.80 -13.68
CA CYS A 59 1.09 9.09 -15.00
C CYS A 59 1.52 10.50 -15.40
N GLU A 60 2.24 10.65 -16.52
CA GLU A 60 2.72 11.97 -16.99
C GLU A 60 3.44 12.77 -15.88
N ASN A 61 4.30 12.06 -15.13
CA ASN A 61 5.03 12.52 -13.93
C ASN A 61 4.20 12.80 -12.66
N GLN A 62 2.87 12.80 -12.73
CA GLN A 62 2.02 12.91 -11.55
C GLN A 62 1.96 11.57 -10.80
N LEU A 63 2.21 11.56 -9.49
CA LEU A 63 1.97 10.40 -8.65
C LEU A 63 0.47 10.12 -8.54
N ILE A 64 0.07 8.88 -8.82
CA ILE A 64 -1.35 8.47 -8.85
C ILE A 64 -1.63 7.21 -8.05
N GLY A 65 -0.62 6.65 -7.39
CA GLY A 65 -0.80 5.50 -6.52
C GLY A 65 0.48 5.06 -5.84
N VAL A 66 0.33 4.46 -4.66
CA VAL A 66 1.43 4.01 -3.80
C VAL A 66 1.09 2.65 -3.23
N GLY A 67 2.11 1.80 -3.09
CA GLY A 67 2.11 0.65 -2.20
C GLY A 67 3.33 0.73 -1.31
N MET A 68 3.12 0.78 0.00
CA MET A 68 4.18 0.86 1.00
C MET A 68 3.97 -0.15 2.12
N GLY A 69 5.08 -0.61 2.67
CA GLY A 69 5.14 -1.78 3.50
C GLY A 69 6.49 -1.93 4.17
N HIS A 70 6.63 -2.97 4.99
CA HIS A 70 7.86 -3.26 5.70
C HIS A 70 8.26 -4.74 5.63
N ILE A 71 9.57 -4.98 5.71
CA ILE A 71 10.14 -6.32 5.79
C ILE A 71 10.03 -6.84 7.22
N HIS A 72 9.54 -8.06 7.34
CA HIS A 72 9.46 -8.78 8.60
C HIS A 72 10.09 -10.19 8.48
N PRO A 73 11.26 -10.42 9.09
CA PRO A 73 11.87 -11.74 9.17
C PRO A 73 11.04 -12.70 10.03
N THR A 74 10.93 -13.95 9.60
CA THR A 74 10.34 -15.03 10.40
C THR A 74 11.25 -16.26 10.38
N ILE A 75 11.00 -17.19 11.29
CA ILE A 75 11.69 -18.51 11.29
C ILE A 75 11.43 -19.32 10.00
N GLN A 76 10.42 -18.95 9.22
CA GLN A 76 10.00 -19.61 7.98
C GLN A 76 10.36 -18.80 6.73
N GLY A 77 11.22 -17.78 6.83
CA GLY A 77 11.60 -16.91 5.73
C GLY A 77 11.18 -15.45 5.92
N VAL A 78 11.31 -14.65 4.88
CA VAL A 78 11.11 -13.19 4.92
C VAL A 78 9.74 -12.83 4.33
N ARG A 79 9.01 -11.95 5.01
CA ARG A 79 7.70 -11.45 4.56
C ARG A 79 7.73 -9.95 4.33
N TYR A 80 6.96 -9.48 3.36
CA TYR A 80 6.64 -8.06 3.20
C TYR A 80 5.21 -7.83 3.66
N TYR A 81 5.03 -6.99 4.67
CA TYR A 81 3.70 -6.53 5.06
C TYR A 81 3.37 -5.30 4.25
N LEU A 82 2.41 -5.41 3.34
CA LEU A 82 1.87 -4.29 2.57
C LEU A 82 0.83 -3.60 3.45
N ASP A 83 1.26 -2.50 4.09
CA ASP A 83 0.46 -1.79 5.09
C ASP A 83 -0.51 -0.83 4.41
N ASP A 84 -0.02 -0.01 3.47
CA ASP A 84 -0.85 0.92 2.70
C ASP A 84 -0.72 0.65 1.21
N PHE A 85 -1.88 0.60 0.55
CA PHE A 85 -1.96 0.45 -0.89
C PHE A 85 -3.17 1.17 -1.45
N PHE A 86 -2.91 2.19 -2.26
CA PHE A 86 -3.95 3.11 -2.70
C PHE A 86 -3.65 3.67 -4.10
N ILE A 87 -4.71 3.89 -4.86
CA ILE A 87 -4.68 4.52 -6.19
C ILE A 87 -5.62 5.71 -6.15
N HIS A 88 -5.19 6.83 -6.71
CA HIS A 88 -6.00 8.04 -6.82
C HIS A 88 -7.38 7.71 -7.42
N PRO A 89 -8.51 8.17 -6.84
CA PRO A 89 -9.85 7.74 -7.23
C PRO A 89 -10.15 7.84 -8.73
N GLN A 90 -9.75 8.94 -9.38
CA GLN A 90 -9.94 9.13 -10.83
C GLN A 90 -9.15 8.14 -11.73
N TYR A 91 -8.21 7.41 -11.14
CA TYR A 91 -7.35 6.44 -11.82
C TYR A 91 -7.68 4.98 -11.43
N GLN A 92 -8.64 4.76 -10.53
CA GLN A 92 -9.13 3.43 -10.18
C GLN A 92 -9.93 2.80 -11.33
N GLY A 93 -10.12 1.47 -11.28
CA GLY A 93 -10.82 0.71 -12.32
C GLY A 93 -10.08 0.58 -13.66
N LYS A 94 -8.89 1.19 -13.81
CA LYS A 94 -8.08 1.19 -15.05
C LYS A 94 -6.92 0.17 -15.04
N GLY A 95 -6.92 -0.76 -14.10
CA GLY A 95 -5.88 -1.80 -13.95
C GLY A 95 -4.53 -1.31 -13.40
N ILE A 96 -4.44 -0.06 -12.93
CA ILE A 96 -3.19 0.51 -12.38
C ILE A 96 -2.79 -0.19 -11.07
N GLY A 97 -3.74 -0.42 -10.16
CA GLY A 97 -3.48 -1.17 -8.92
C GLY A 97 -2.89 -2.56 -9.20
N SER A 98 -3.44 -3.30 -10.17
CA SER A 98 -2.89 -4.60 -10.55
C SER A 98 -1.47 -4.51 -11.13
N LYS A 99 -1.15 -3.45 -11.88
CA LYS A 99 0.21 -3.23 -12.40
C LYS A 99 1.19 -2.91 -11.27
N LEU A 100 0.80 -2.02 -10.36
CA LEU A 100 1.64 -1.64 -9.22
C LEU A 100 1.88 -2.85 -8.30
N LEU A 101 0.85 -3.63 -7.98
CA LEU A 101 1.00 -4.81 -7.13
C LEU A 101 1.90 -5.88 -7.75
N LYS A 102 1.78 -6.15 -9.05
CA LYS A 102 2.70 -7.05 -9.77
C LYS A 102 4.14 -6.59 -9.70
N TYR A 103 4.37 -5.29 -9.85
CA TYR A 103 5.71 -4.72 -9.71
C TYR A 103 6.26 -4.88 -8.29
N ILE A 104 5.42 -4.68 -7.25
CA ILE A 104 5.79 -4.95 -5.85
C ILE A 104 6.16 -6.43 -5.67
N GLU A 105 5.39 -7.36 -6.24
CA GLU A 105 5.70 -8.80 -6.18
C GLU A 105 7.02 -9.14 -6.87
N GLU A 106 7.29 -8.56 -8.05
CA GLU A 106 8.56 -8.72 -8.76
C GLU A 106 9.73 -8.25 -7.89
N LYS A 107 9.61 -7.06 -7.28
CA LYS A 107 10.64 -6.54 -6.36
C LYS A 107 10.80 -7.36 -5.10
N CYS A 108 9.72 -7.92 -4.56
CA CYS A 108 9.80 -8.87 -3.45
C CYS A 108 10.60 -10.12 -3.85
N ARG A 109 10.30 -10.72 -5.01
CA ARG A 109 11.01 -11.91 -5.51
C ARG A 109 12.49 -11.65 -5.76
N GLU A 110 12.83 -10.51 -6.37
CA GLU A 110 14.23 -10.07 -6.60
C GLU A 110 15.02 -9.97 -5.27
N ASN A 111 14.35 -9.66 -4.16
CA ASN A 111 14.94 -9.52 -2.83
C ASN A 111 14.75 -10.74 -1.93
N ASN A 112 14.40 -11.91 -2.48
CA ASN A 112 14.15 -13.15 -1.74
C ASN A 112 13.07 -13.01 -0.64
N ILE A 113 12.07 -12.16 -0.87
CA ILE A 113 10.89 -12.05 -0.02
C ILE A 113 9.80 -12.95 -0.59
N GLU A 114 9.42 -13.96 0.18
CA GLU A 114 8.62 -15.09 -0.31
C GLU A 114 7.11 -14.86 -0.20
N THR A 115 6.69 -13.92 0.67
CA THR A 115 5.27 -13.74 0.98
C THR A 115 4.95 -12.27 1.21
N ILE A 116 3.91 -11.79 0.52
CA ILE A 116 3.24 -10.53 0.86
C ILE A 116 2.07 -10.83 1.80
N VAL A 117 1.99 -10.08 2.90
CA VAL A 117 0.89 -10.14 3.87
C VAL A 117 0.22 -8.77 3.91
N LEU A 118 -1.10 -8.72 4.05
CA LEU A 118 -1.86 -7.48 4.17
C LEU A 118 -3.12 -7.68 4.99
N HIS A 119 -3.72 -6.56 5.40
CA HIS A 119 -5.01 -6.51 6.06
C HIS A 119 -5.96 -5.61 5.26
N THR A 120 -7.23 -5.97 5.20
CA THR A 120 -8.26 -5.17 4.53
C THR A 120 -9.63 -5.45 5.15
N LEU A 121 -10.61 -4.60 4.84
CA LEU A 121 -11.97 -4.75 5.31
C LEU A 121 -12.65 -5.96 4.67
N ARG A 122 -13.35 -6.76 5.48
CA ARG A 122 -14.16 -7.89 5.00
C ARG A 122 -15.31 -7.38 4.15
N GLU A 123 -15.70 -8.16 3.14
CA GLU A 123 -16.84 -7.88 2.25
C GLU A 123 -16.70 -6.53 1.54
N SER A 124 -15.47 -6.14 1.22
CA SER A 124 -15.16 -4.86 0.57
C SER A 124 -14.62 -5.05 -0.86
N ILE A 125 -14.67 -3.97 -1.64
CA ILE A 125 -14.04 -3.91 -2.97
C ILE A 125 -12.54 -4.21 -2.93
N SER A 126 -11.88 -3.88 -1.81
CA SER A 126 -10.46 -4.13 -1.57
C SER A 126 -10.20 -5.63 -1.36
N GLU A 127 -11.05 -6.32 -0.60
CA GLU A 127 -10.96 -7.78 -0.43
C GLU A 127 -11.09 -8.49 -1.80
N ASP A 128 -12.07 -8.09 -2.60
CA ASP A 128 -12.28 -8.64 -3.95
C ASP A 128 -11.09 -8.36 -4.87
N PHE A 129 -10.51 -7.17 -4.80
CA PHE A 129 -9.30 -6.82 -5.54
C PHE A 129 -8.16 -7.77 -5.20
N TYR A 130 -7.82 -7.94 -3.92
CA TYR A 130 -6.69 -8.79 -3.51
C TYR A 130 -6.93 -10.26 -3.83
N LYS A 131 -8.16 -10.79 -3.64
CA LYS A 131 -8.51 -12.16 -4.05
C LYS A 131 -8.31 -12.37 -5.55
N LYS A 132 -8.70 -11.40 -6.39
CA LYS A 132 -8.46 -11.43 -7.84
C LYS A 132 -6.97 -11.39 -8.20
N GLN A 133 -6.12 -10.81 -7.36
CA GLN A 133 -4.66 -10.84 -7.52
C GLN A 133 -4.00 -12.12 -6.95
N GLY A 134 -4.78 -13.09 -6.45
CA GLY A 134 -4.29 -14.38 -5.98
C GLY A 134 -4.02 -14.46 -4.47
N PHE A 135 -4.34 -13.40 -3.71
CA PHE A 135 -4.27 -13.44 -2.25
C PHE A 135 -5.32 -14.39 -1.68
N LYS A 136 -4.96 -15.08 -0.59
CA LYS A 136 -5.85 -16.05 0.09
C LYS A 136 -6.04 -15.64 1.54
N THR A 137 -7.26 -15.76 2.02
CA THR A 137 -7.60 -15.52 3.43
C THR A 137 -6.95 -16.55 4.35
N ARG A 138 -6.37 -16.11 5.47
CA ARG A 138 -5.84 -16.99 6.52
C ARG A 138 -6.89 -17.16 7.63
N SER A 139 -7.76 -18.17 7.49
CA SER A 139 -8.93 -18.38 8.37
C SER A 139 -8.63 -18.71 9.83
N LYS A 140 -7.39 -19.09 10.17
CA LYS A 140 -6.99 -19.47 11.54
C LYS A 140 -6.55 -18.29 12.41
N LEU A 141 -6.36 -17.10 11.84
CA LEU A 141 -5.88 -15.91 12.55
C LEU A 141 -7.00 -14.87 12.62
N ILE A 142 -7.13 -14.23 13.77
CA ILE A 142 -8.04 -13.09 13.99
C ILE A 142 -7.23 -11.85 14.37
N SER A 143 -7.77 -10.67 14.09
CA SER A 143 -7.21 -9.40 14.59
C SER A 143 -7.81 -9.09 15.96
N LEU A 144 -6.97 -8.77 16.93
CA LEU A 144 -7.36 -8.38 18.29
C LEU A 144 -6.65 -7.08 18.64
N ALA A 145 -7.36 -6.11 19.21
CA ALA A 145 -6.82 -4.83 19.62
C ALA A 145 -7.24 -4.49 21.05
N LYS A 146 -6.32 -3.89 21.83
CA LYS A 146 -6.58 -3.31 23.15
C LYS A 146 -6.01 -1.91 23.16
N ARG A 147 -6.86 -0.90 23.39
CA ARG A 147 -6.41 0.47 23.66
C ARG A 147 -5.76 0.50 25.05
N LEU A 148 -4.54 1.02 25.13
CA LEU A 148 -3.82 1.25 26.39
C LEU A 148 -4.20 2.62 26.97
#